data_AF-A0A9D4E8V0-F1
#
_entry.id   AF-A0A9D4E8V0-F1
#
_cell.length_a   1.000
_cell.length_b   1.000
_cell.length_c   1.000
_cell.angle_alpha   90.00
_cell.angle_beta   90.00
_cell.angle_gamma   90.00
#
_symmetry.space_group_name_H-M   'P 1'
#
loop_
_entity.id
_entity.type
_entity.pdbx_description
1 polymer ?
#
loop_
_entity_poly.entity_id
_entity_poly.type
_entity_poly.pdbx_seq_one_letter_code
_entity_poly.pdbx_strand_id
1 'polypeptide(L)'
;MKPTKRPSQPLQPELVTKKRRSARDEAEQVSLKEEIDALKPEDLGHYDAEALIKRLTALESSASCDAEIREKIAKLPPEVSDISQLAKLHDKDSARKLSNTVDSACSLLTDYNKRLHSEMEERKNLAKMLRAFIISQTEQLNHAEKRLQEYKNKLAKVNIVRHELKSHIQNLPDIVRPRFLSFLAGQDAFQGMGPCTKHQRH
;
A
#
# COMPACT_ATOMS: atom_id res chain seq x y z
N MET A 1 -32.36 72.22 -43.95
CA MET A 1 -32.54 71.14 -42.97
C MET A 1 -34.01 70.74 -42.96
N LYS A 2 -34.34 69.53 -43.43
CA LYS A 2 -35.66 68.90 -43.33
C LYS A 2 -35.45 67.47 -42.82
N PRO A 3 -36.24 66.98 -41.85
CA PRO A 3 -36.15 65.61 -41.36
C PRO A 3 -37.09 64.69 -42.17
N THR A 4 -36.66 63.47 -42.46
CA THR A 4 -37.50 62.43 -43.06
C THR A 4 -37.48 61.17 -42.19
N LYS A 5 -38.67 60.60 -42.00
CA LYS A 5 -39.04 59.51 -41.08
C LYS A 5 -38.69 58.12 -41.64
N ARG A 6 -38.34 57.24 -40.68
CA ARG A 6 -38.30 55.75 -40.56
C ARG A 6 -39.11 54.92 -41.59
N PRO A 7 -38.72 53.64 -41.86
CA PRO A 7 -39.29 52.55 -41.06
C PRO A 7 -38.33 51.38 -40.72
N SER A 8 -38.65 50.73 -39.61
CA SER A 8 -38.10 49.50 -39.04
C SER A 8 -38.54 48.24 -39.81
N GLN A 9 -37.67 47.24 -39.92
CA GLN A 9 -38.02 45.84 -40.21
C GLN A 9 -36.86 44.89 -39.82
N PRO A 10 -37.09 43.56 -39.70
CA PRO A 10 -37.00 42.84 -38.43
C PRO A 10 -35.90 41.77 -38.41
N LEU A 11 -35.19 41.62 -37.28
CA LEU A 11 -34.32 40.45 -37.06
C LEU A 11 -35.18 39.27 -36.59
N GLN A 12 -35.36 38.32 -37.50
CA GLN A 12 -35.95 37.01 -37.27
C GLN A 12 -35.02 36.10 -36.43
N PRO A 13 -35.57 35.03 -35.80
CA PRO A 13 -35.00 34.38 -34.64
C PRO A 13 -33.89 33.37 -34.97
N GLU A 14 -32.82 33.40 -34.18
CA GLU A 14 -31.73 32.43 -34.22
C GLU A 14 -32.24 31.06 -33.73
N LEU A 15 -32.38 30.11 -34.67
CA LEU A 15 -32.54 28.69 -34.40
C LEU A 15 -31.25 28.16 -33.77
N VAL A 16 -31.14 28.25 -32.44
CA VAL A 16 -30.10 27.54 -31.69
C VAL A 16 -30.47 26.06 -31.67
N THR A 17 -29.87 25.34 -32.61
CA THR A 17 -29.94 23.88 -32.71
C THR A 17 -29.43 23.25 -31.40
N LYS A 18 -30.27 22.39 -30.82
CA LYS A 18 -29.93 21.49 -29.72
C LYS A 18 -28.78 20.58 -30.15
N LYS A 19 -27.53 20.98 -29.87
CA LYS A 19 -26.38 20.07 -29.95
C LYS A 19 -26.43 19.15 -28.74
N ARG A 20 -27.03 17.97 -28.92
CA ARG A 20 -26.81 16.80 -28.08
C ARG A 20 -25.29 16.67 -27.93
N ARG A 21 -24.76 16.94 -26.74
CA ARG A 21 -23.38 16.57 -26.39
C ARG A 21 -23.38 15.05 -26.24
N SER A 22 -23.30 14.36 -27.37
CA SER A 22 -23.23 12.91 -27.44
C SER A 22 -21.77 12.47 -27.47
N ALA A 23 -21.39 11.71 -26.46
CA ALA A 23 -20.49 10.55 -26.55
C ALA A 23 -19.05 10.76 -27.07
N ARG A 24 -18.53 11.99 -27.14
CA ARG A 24 -17.14 12.23 -27.60
C ARG A 24 -16.12 12.43 -26.48
N ASP A 25 -16.56 12.82 -25.28
CA ASP A 25 -15.66 13.12 -24.15
C ASP A 25 -15.35 11.90 -23.26
N GLU A 26 -15.96 10.74 -23.54
CA GLU A 26 -15.75 9.48 -22.78
C GLU A 26 -14.63 8.59 -23.35
N ALA A 27 -14.07 8.92 -24.52
CA ALA A 27 -13.24 7.99 -25.30
C ALA A 27 -11.72 8.23 -25.23
N GLU A 28 -11.25 9.16 -24.40
CA GLU A 28 -9.82 9.51 -24.31
C GLU A 28 -9.29 9.53 -22.86
N GLN A 29 -9.96 8.81 -21.96
CA GLN A 29 -9.41 8.50 -20.64
C GLN A 29 -8.54 7.26 -20.76
N VAL A 30 -7.24 7.45 -21.02
CA VAL A 30 -6.23 6.45 -20.64
C VAL A 30 -6.49 6.16 -19.17
N SER A 31 -6.69 4.89 -18.81
CA SER A 31 -6.99 4.55 -17.43
C SER A 31 -5.86 5.09 -16.56
N LEU A 32 -6.16 5.77 -15.45
CA LEU A 32 -5.13 6.29 -14.52
C LEU A 32 -4.07 5.22 -14.18
N LYS A 33 -4.49 3.96 -14.17
CA LYS A 33 -3.62 2.80 -14.02
C LYS A 33 -2.63 2.63 -15.18
N GLU A 34 -3.08 2.70 -16.42
CA GLU A 34 -2.24 2.59 -17.63
C GLU A 34 -1.22 3.75 -17.72
N GLU A 35 -1.63 4.98 -17.37
CA GLU A 35 -0.74 6.14 -17.31
C GLU A 35 0.38 5.91 -16.28
N ILE A 36 0.02 5.42 -15.09
CA ILE A 36 0.96 5.19 -13.99
C ILE A 36 1.86 4.00 -14.30
N ASP A 37 1.34 2.96 -14.94
CA ASP A 37 2.09 1.77 -15.34
C ASP A 37 3.11 2.09 -16.46
N ALA A 38 2.82 3.06 -17.32
CA ALA A 38 3.73 3.53 -18.35
C ALA A 38 4.91 4.36 -17.82
N LEU A 39 4.84 4.89 -16.60
CA LEU A 39 5.95 5.64 -15.99
C LEU A 39 7.15 4.72 -15.74
N LYS A 40 8.36 5.23 -15.89
CA LYS A 40 9.55 4.45 -15.54
C LYS A 40 9.73 4.38 -14.02
N PRO A 41 10.33 3.31 -13.48
CA PRO A 41 10.60 3.18 -12.04
C PRO A 41 11.41 4.36 -11.48
N GLU A 42 12.36 4.88 -12.26
CA GLU A 42 13.24 5.99 -11.85
C GLU A 42 12.47 7.31 -11.60
N ASP A 43 11.35 7.51 -12.31
CA ASP A 43 10.56 8.75 -12.27
C ASP A 43 9.53 8.77 -11.13
N LEU A 44 9.34 7.64 -10.43
CA LEU A 44 8.30 7.51 -9.40
C LEU A 44 8.76 8.04 -8.03
N GLY A 45 10.06 8.22 -7.81
CA GLY A 45 10.63 8.63 -6.53
C GLY A 45 10.62 7.52 -5.47
N HIS A 46 11.19 7.80 -4.29
CA HIS A 46 11.20 6.89 -3.15
C HIS A 46 10.30 7.44 -2.05
N TYR A 47 9.40 6.61 -1.51
CA TYR A 47 8.47 6.99 -0.46
C TYR A 47 8.61 6.09 0.74
N ASP A 48 8.53 6.70 1.92
CA ASP A 48 8.48 5.99 3.20
C ASP A 48 7.07 5.43 3.47
N ALA A 49 7.01 4.33 4.22
CA ALA A 49 5.77 3.65 4.60
C ALA A 49 4.86 4.57 5.41
N GLU A 50 5.42 5.35 6.35
CA GLU A 50 4.67 6.31 7.17
C GLU A 50 4.01 7.40 6.32
N ALA A 51 4.72 7.91 5.31
CA ALA A 51 4.19 8.92 4.40
C ALA A 51 3.04 8.36 3.54
N LEU A 52 3.14 7.10 3.12
CA LEU A 52 2.09 6.40 2.39
C LEU A 52 0.85 6.15 3.26
N ILE A 53 1.04 5.65 4.49
CA ILE A 53 -0.05 5.42 5.45
C ILE A 53 -0.77 6.74 5.73
N LYS A 54 -0.03 7.82 6.01
CA LYS A 54 -0.63 9.14 6.27
C LYS A 54 -1.52 9.61 5.13
N ARG A 55 -1.11 9.41 3.87
CA ARG A 55 -1.93 9.77 2.70
C ARG A 55 -3.13 8.85 2.51
N LEU A 56 -2.99 7.55 2.78
CA LEU A 56 -4.11 6.61 2.77
C LEU A 56 -5.17 7.00 3.80
N THR A 57 -4.75 7.33 5.02
CA THR A 57 -5.66 7.80 6.09
C THR A 57 -6.30 9.14 5.74
N ALA A 58 -5.55 10.08 5.16
CA ALA A 58 -6.12 11.36 4.74
C ALA A 58 -7.28 11.18 3.72
N LEU A 59 -7.16 10.18 2.84
CA LEU A 59 -8.18 9.87 1.83
C LEU A 59 -9.50 9.37 2.43
N GLU A 60 -9.51 8.87 3.67
CA GLU A 60 -10.76 8.46 4.35
C GLU A 60 -11.69 9.66 4.63
N SER A 61 -11.13 10.87 4.66
CA SER A 61 -11.87 12.13 4.86
C SER A 61 -12.18 12.89 3.56
N SER A 62 -12.11 12.20 2.41
CA SER A 62 -12.25 12.83 1.10
C SER A 62 -13.68 13.29 0.77
N ALA A 63 -13.80 14.12 -0.27
CA ALA A 63 -15.09 14.63 -0.73
C ALA A 63 -16.07 13.52 -1.11
N SER A 64 -15.58 12.44 -1.72
CA SER A 64 -16.39 11.30 -2.14
C SER A 64 -17.00 10.51 -0.97
N CYS A 65 -16.33 10.53 0.19
CA CYS A 65 -16.81 9.91 1.43
C CYS A 65 -17.84 10.79 2.18
N ASP A 66 -17.98 12.07 1.81
CA ASP A 66 -18.91 13.03 2.42
C ASP A 66 -20.36 12.78 1.94
N ALA A 67 -21.02 11.82 2.60
CA ALA A 67 -22.38 11.41 2.26
C ALA A 67 -23.41 12.53 2.48
N GLU A 68 -23.23 13.37 3.50
CA GLU A 68 -24.17 14.43 3.84
C GLU A 68 -24.25 15.48 2.73
N ILE A 69 -23.11 15.94 2.21
CA ILE A 69 -23.10 16.91 1.12
C ILE A 69 -23.67 16.31 -0.15
N ARG A 70 -23.33 15.05 -0.46
CA ARG A 70 -23.88 14.34 -1.62
C ARG A 70 -25.40 14.21 -1.54
N GLU A 71 -25.94 13.90 -0.37
CA GLU A 71 -27.39 13.85 -0.16
C GLU A 71 -28.03 15.23 -0.34
N LYS A 72 -27.42 16.29 0.19
CA LYS A 72 -27.89 17.68 -0.02
C LYS A 72 -27.92 18.07 -1.49
N ILE A 73 -26.88 17.71 -2.25
CA ILE A 73 -26.82 17.93 -3.70
C ILE A 73 -27.91 17.13 -4.42
N ALA A 74 -28.13 15.86 -4.05
CA ALA A 74 -29.15 15.01 -4.67
C ALA A 74 -30.59 15.50 -4.38
N LYS A 75 -30.81 16.19 -3.26
CA LYS A 75 -32.09 16.80 -2.88
C LYS A 75 -32.32 18.18 -3.48
N LEU A 76 -31.40 18.71 -4.28
CA LEU A 76 -31.59 19.99 -4.93
C LEU A 76 -32.84 19.95 -5.84
N PRO A 77 -33.71 20.95 -5.76
CA PRO A 77 -34.97 20.95 -6.50
C PRO A 77 -34.73 21.15 -8.01
N PRO A 78 -35.54 20.56 -8.91
CA PRO A 78 -35.31 20.63 -10.35
C PRO A 78 -35.27 22.06 -10.90
N GLU A 79 -35.97 23.00 -10.25
CA GLU A 79 -36.00 24.42 -10.57
C GLU A 79 -34.62 25.09 -10.52
N VAL A 80 -33.66 24.55 -9.75
CA VAL A 80 -32.29 25.11 -9.72
C VAL A 80 -31.42 24.67 -10.91
N SER A 81 -31.88 23.69 -11.71
CA SER A 81 -31.10 23.10 -12.80
C SER A 81 -31.81 23.17 -14.16
N ASP A 82 -33.14 23.13 -14.20
CA ASP A 82 -33.94 23.16 -15.43
C ASP A 82 -34.57 24.53 -15.67
N ILE A 83 -34.05 25.23 -16.68
CA ILE A 83 -34.50 26.55 -17.14
C ILE A 83 -35.99 26.53 -17.54
N SER A 84 -36.51 25.39 -18.00
CA SER A 84 -37.90 25.24 -18.43
C SER A 84 -38.90 25.49 -17.29
N GLN A 85 -38.47 25.29 -16.03
CA GLN A 85 -39.32 25.51 -14.86
C GLN A 85 -39.55 26.99 -14.56
N LEU A 86 -38.73 27.90 -15.09
CA LEU A 86 -38.87 29.34 -14.87
C LEU A 86 -40.21 29.89 -15.41
N ALA A 87 -40.78 29.24 -16.43
CA ALA A 87 -42.08 29.61 -16.99
C ALA A 87 -43.25 29.46 -16.00
N LYS A 88 -43.06 28.71 -14.90
CA LYS A 88 -44.07 28.50 -13.85
C LYS A 88 -44.03 29.57 -12.75
N LEU A 89 -43.04 30.47 -12.78
CA LEU A 89 -42.91 31.56 -11.82
C LEU A 89 -43.79 32.73 -12.26
N HIS A 90 -44.79 33.06 -11.45
CA HIS A 90 -45.72 34.15 -11.72
C HIS A 90 -45.57 35.32 -10.74
N ASP A 91 -44.83 35.12 -9.65
CA ASP A 91 -44.69 36.07 -8.56
C ASP A 91 -43.22 36.41 -8.25
N LYS A 92 -43.00 37.69 -7.91
CA LYS A 92 -41.68 38.24 -7.61
C LYS A 92 -41.06 37.62 -6.35
N ASP A 93 -41.88 37.21 -5.39
CA ASP A 93 -41.40 36.63 -4.13
C ASP A 93 -40.90 35.20 -4.33
N SER A 94 -41.59 34.35 -5.11
CA SER A 94 -41.06 33.03 -5.46
C SER A 94 -39.83 33.12 -6.35
N ALA A 95 -39.75 34.09 -7.27
CA ALA A 95 -38.53 34.34 -8.04
C ALA A 95 -37.33 34.70 -7.13
N ARG A 96 -37.53 35.50 -6.08
CA ARG A 96 -36.49 35.81 -5.09
C ARG A 96 -36.08 34.59 -4.27
N LYS A 97 -37.04 33.77 -3.83
CA LYS A 97 -36.74 32.51 -3.11
C LYS A 97 -35.94 31.55 -3.98
N LEU A 98 -36.33 31.40 -5.25
CA LEU A 98 -35.59 30.57 -6.19
C LEU A 98 -34.18 31.12 -6.42
N SER A 99 -34.01 32.44 -6.61
CA SER A 99 -32.69 33.06 -6.75
C SER A 99 -31.78 32.71 -5.58
N ASN A 100 -32.24 32.88 -4.33
CA ASN A 100 -31.46 32.53 -3.15
C ASN A 100 -31.11 31.03 -3.09
N THR A 101 -32.03 30.16 -3.55
CA THR A 101 -31.81 28.71 -3.59
C THR A 101 -30.79 28.34 -4.65
N VAL A 102 -30.85 28.97 -5.82
CA VAL A 102 -29.87 28.83 -6.92
C VAL A 102 -28.50 29.29 -6.46
N ASP A 103 -28.40 30.45 -5.81
CA ASP A 103 -27.12 30.97 -5.29
C ASP A 103 -26.49 30.01 -4.27
N SER A 104 -27.32 29.49 -3.34
CA SER A 104 -26.90 28.51 -2.34
C SER A 104 -26.44 27.19 -2.99
N ALA A 105 -27.20 26.69 -3.97
CA ALA A 105 -26.85 25.48 -4.71
C ALA A 105 -25.55 25.66 -5.52
N CYS A 106 -25.37 26.83 -6.14
CA CYS A 106 -24.17 27.17 -6.89
C CYS A 106 -22.92 27.18 -6.00
N SER A 107 -23.01 27.81 -4.82
CA SER A 107 -21.92 27.79 -3.83
C SER A 107 -21.59 26.35 -3.41
N LEU A 108 -22.61 25.56 -3.05
CA LEU A 108 -22.45 24.17 -2.62
C LEU A 108 -21.75 23.31 -3.69
N LEU A 109 -22.21 23.39 -4.94
CA LEU A 109 -21.64 22.63 -6.05
C LEU A 109 -20.22 23.08 -6.37
N THR A 110 -19.94 24.38 -6.30
CA THR A 110 -18.61 24.93 -6.54
C THR A 110 -17.62 24.39 -5.50
N ASP A 111 -17.99 24.41 -4.22
CA ASP A 111 -17.12 23.95 -3.14
C ASP A 111 -16.93 22.43 -3.17
N TYR A 112 -18.01 21.68 -3.44
CA TYR A 112 -17.92 20.23 -3.61
C TYR A 112 -17.02 19.84 -4.80
N ASN A 113 -17.19 20.49 -5.96
CA ASN A 113 -16.38 20.20 -7.15
C ASN A 113 -14.90 20.55 -6.94
N LYS A 114 -14.59 21.64 -6.22
CA LYS A 114 -13.21 21.97 -5.84
C LYS A 114 -12.60 20.88 -4.96
N ARG A 115 -13.34 20.43 -3.94
CA ARG A 115 -12.89 19.34 -3.05
C ARG A 115 -12.72 18.04 -3.81
N LEU A 116 -13.65 17.69 -4.70
CA LEU A 116 -13.59 16.50 -5.53
C LEU A 116 -12.39 16.54 -6.49
N HIS A 117 -12.10 17.68 -7.09
CA HIS A 117 -10.91 17.84 -7.92
C HIS A 117 -9.61 17.65 -7.13
N SER A 118 -9.51 18.22 -5.91
CA SER A 118 -8.37 17.98 -5.02
C SER A 118 -8.20 16.50 -4.73
N GLU A 119 -9.30 15.80 -4.42
CA GLU A 119 -9.29 14.36 -4.18
C GLU A 119 -8.80 13.58 -5.42
N MET A 120 -9.22 13.95 -6.63
CA MET A 120 -8.78 13.25 -7.85
C MET A 120 -7.26 13.36 -8.05
N GLU A 121 -6.68 14.53 -7.81
CA GLU A 121 -5.22 14.74 -7.86
C GLU A 121 -4.49 13.96 -6.75
N GLU A 122 -5.05 13.96 -5.54
CA GLU A 122 -4.52 13.18 -4.42
C GLU A 122 -4.54 11.67 -4.72
N ARG A 123 -5.61 11.14 -5.32
CA ARG A 123 -5.71 9.75 -5.77
C ARG A 123 -4.68 9.42 -6.84
N LYS A 124 -4.47 10.31 -7.82
CA LYS A 124 -3.45 10.14 -8.86
C LYS A 124 -2.04 10.08 -8.24
N ASN A 125 -1.76 10.97 -7.30
CA ASN A 125 -0.48 11.01 -6.58
C ASN A 125 -0.27 9.76 -5.70
N LEU A 126 -1.30 9.34 -4.98
CA LEU A 126 -1.28 8.13 -4.16
C LEU A 126 -1.02 6.88 -5.02
N ALA A 127 -1.66 6.78 -6.18
CA ALA A 127 -1.43 5.66 -7.09
C ALA A 127 0.02 5.60 -7.60
N LYS A 128 0.66 6.75 -7.88
CA LYS A 128 2.10 6.81 -8.18
C LYS A 128 2.96 6.33 -7.01
N MET A 129 2.65 6.78 -5.79
CA MET A 129 3.36 6.33 -4.60
C MET A 129 3.25 4.83 -4.37
N LEU A 130 2.04 4.28 -4.50
CA LEU A 130 1.79 2.86 -4.35
C LEU A 130 2.63 2.04 -5.33
N ARG A 131 2.68 2.45 -6.59
CA ARG A 131 3.52 1.79 -7.59
C ARG A 131 5.00 1.85 -7.23
N ALA A 132 5.51 3.01 -6.86
CA ALA A 132 6.90 3.18 -6.44
C ALA A 132 7.24 2.30 -5.21
N PHE A 133 6.33 2.28 -4.24
CA PHE A 133 6.48 1.50 -3.02
C PHE A 133 6.48 -0.01 -3.31
N ILE A 134 5.59 -0.51 -4.18
CA ILE A 134 5.56 -1.91 -4.59
C ILE A 134 6.88 -2.32 -5.26
N ILE A 135 7.42 -1.49 -6.15
CA ILE A 135 8.71 -1.76 -6.80
C ILE A 135 9.82 -1.87 -5.75
N SER A 136 9.92 -0.88 -4.85
CA SER A 136 10.93 -0.88 -3.79
C SER A 136 10.79 -2.08 -2.85
N GLN A 137 9.57 -2.46 -2.46
CA GLN A 137 9.33 -3.62 -1.61
C GLN A 137 9.70 -4.93 -2.30
N THR A 138 9.47 -5.03 -3.62
CA THR A 138 9.88 -6.19 -4.42
C THR A 138 11.40 -6.34 -4.46
N GLU A 139 12.12 -5.23 -4.65
CA GLU A 139 13.59 -5.21 -4.61
C GLU A 139 14.13 -5.61 -3.23
N GLN A 140 13.58 -5.04 -2.16
CA GLN A 140 13.95 -5.37 -0.79
C GLN A 140 13.71 -6.85 -0.47
N LEU A 141 12.57 -7.41 -0.94
CA LEU A 141 12.27 -8.83 -0.79
C LEU A 141 13.33 -9.69 -1.50
N ASN A 142 13.63 -9.39 -2.76
CA ASN A 142 14.67 -10.09 -3.53
C ASN A 142 16.04 -10.05 -2.83
N HIS A 143 16.41 -8.91 -2.24
CA HIS A 143 17.63 -8.78 -1.46
C HIS A 143 17.60 -9.61 -0.18
N ALA A 144 16.49 -9.61 0.55
CA ALA A 144 16.32 -10.41 1.76
C ALA A 144 16.40 -11.91 1.46
N GLU A 145 15.80 -12.37 0.36
CA GLU A 145 15.84 -13.77 -0.10
C GLU A 145 17.27 -14.20 -0.45
N LYS A 146 18.01 -13.38 -1.22
CA LYS A 146 19.43 -13.64 -1.53
C LYS A 146 20.27 -13.74 -0.26
N ARG A 147 20.11 -12.80 0.67
CA ARG A 147 20.80 -12.82 1.98
C ARG A 147 20.45 -14.07 2.78
N LEU A 148 19.19 -14.46 2.83
CA LEU A 148 18.75 -15.67 3.51
C LEU A 148 19.43 -16.91 2.91
N GLN A 149 19.53 -16.99 1.58
CA GLN A 149 20.20 -18.09 0.91
C GLN A 149 21.70 -18.15 1.24
N GLU A 150 22.38 -17.00 1.32
CA GLU A 150 23.77 -16.92 1.77
C GLU A 150 23.94 -17.44 3.21
N TYR A 151 23.06 -17.07 4.12
CA TYR A 151 23.10 -17.56 5.50
C TYR A 151 22.84 -19.07 5.59
N LYS A 152 21.92 -19.62 4.79
CA LYS A 152 21.71 -21.07 4.69
C LYS A 152 22.99 -21.79 4.23
N ASN A 153 23.65 -21.25 3.20
CA ASN A 153 24.91 -21.81 2.71
C ASN A 153 26.03 -21.74 3.76
N LYS A 154 26.14 -20.63 4.49
CA LYS A 154 27.10 -20.48 5.60
C LYS A 154 26.81 -21.48 6.73
N LEU A 155 25.54 -21.64 7.10
CA LEU A 155 25.11 -22.60 8.11
C LEU A 155 25.46 -24.04 7.71
N ALA A 156 25.26 -24.41 6.44
CA ALA A 156 25.65 -25.73 5.94
C ALA A 156 27.15 -25.98 6.10
N LYS A 157 27.99 -25.00 5.75
CA LYS A 157 29.46 -25.07 5.94
C LYS A 157 29.85 -25.22 7.41
N VAL A 158 29.26 -24.42 8.30
CA VAL A 158 29.50 -24.52 9.75
C VAL A 158 29.10 -25.90 10.28
N ASN A 159 27.98 -26.44 9.80
CA ASN A 159 27.57 -27.79 10.16
C ASN A 159 28.57 -28.85 9.70
N ILE A 160 29.10 -28.77 8.48
CA ILE A 160 30.14 -29.70 8.01
C ILE A 160 31.35 -29.66 8.95
N VAL A 161 31.90 -28.48 9.21
CA VAL A 161 33.05 -28.29 10.11
C VAL A 161 32.75 -28.84 11.51
N ARG A 162 31.53 -28.63 12.03
CA ARG A 162 31.11 -29.17 13.33
C ARG A 162 31.11 -30.71 13.36
N HIS A 163 30.63 -31.37 12.30
CA HIS A 163 30.63 -32.83 12.22
C HIS A 163 32.06 -33.38 12.09
N GLU A 164 32.89 -32.76 11.25
CA GLU A 164 34.29 -33.12 11.09
C GLU A 164 35.08 -32.95 12.39
N LEU A 165 34.91 -31.81 13.07
CA LEU A 165 35.56 -31.54 14.35
C LEU A 165 35.14 -32.54 15.42
N LYS A 166 33.85 -32.88 15.50
CA LYS A 166 33.35 -33.89 16.45
C LYS A 166 33.98 -35.26 16.19
N SER A 167 34.02 -35.69 14.92
CA SER A 167 34.69 -36.94 14.52
C SER A 167 36.18 -36.89 14.85
N HIS A 168 36.85 -35.77 14.54
CA HIS A 168 38.27 -35.58 14.80
C HIS A 168 38.59 -35.71 16.29
N ILE A 169 37.83 -35.04 17.16
CA ILE A 169 37.99 -35.14 18.62
C ILE A 169 37.79 -36.57 19.13
N GLN A 170 36.81 -37.31 18.60
CA GLN A 170 36.57 -38.70 19.00
C GLN A 170 37.71 -39.65 18.65
N ASN A 171 38.50 -39.31 17.62
CA ASN A 171 39.66 -40.09 17.20
C ASN A 171 40.96 -39.67 17.93
N LEU A 172 40.92 -38.63 18.77
CA LEU A 172 42.08 -38.24 19.58
C LEU A 172 42.21 -39.14 20.82
N PRO A 173 43.42 -39.55 21.20
CA PRO A 173 43.64 -40.32 22.43
C PRO A 173 43.29 -39.47 23.65
N ASP A 174 42.40 -39.98 24.50
CA ASP A 174 42.03 -39.36 25.77
C ASP A 174 43.22 -39.43 26.74
N ILE A 175 44.01 -38.35 26.77
CA ILE A 175 45.18 -38.18 27.63
C ILE A 175 44.81 -37.91 29.11
N VAL A 176 43.52 -37.84 29.44
CA VAL A 176 43.03 -37.53 30.81
C VAL A 176 42.65 -38.80 31.60
N ARG A 177 43.18 -39.97 31.22
CA ARG A 177 43.15 -41.14 32.11
C ARG A 177 44.49 -41.32 32.81
N PRO A 178 44.78 -40.60 33.91
CA PRO A 178 45.93 -40.90 34.73
C PRO A 178 45.81 -42.33 35.25
N ARG A 179 46.85 -43.15 34.97
CA ARG A 179 47.04 -44.51 35.50
C ARG A 179 47.31 -44.50 37.01
N PHE A 180 46.41 -43.91 37.82
CA PHE A 180 46.56 -43.86 39.27
C PHE A 180 45.97 -45.09 39.99
N LEU A 181 45.57 -46.14 39.25
CA LEU A 181 45.04 -47.38 39.83
C LEU A 181 45.89 -48.63 39.58
N SER A 182 47.11 -48.50 39.02
CA SER A 182 48.05 -49.63 38.93
C SER A 182 49.08 -49.70 40.06
N PHE A 183 48.99 -48.83 41.08
CA PHE A 183 49.92 -48.82 42.21
C PHE A 183 49.41 -49.55 43.48
N LEU A 184 48.17 -50.05 43.48
CA LEU A 184 47.56 -50.73 44.65
C LEU A 184 47.34 -52.24 44.44
N ALA A 185 48.05 -52.88 43.52
CA ALA A 185 47.97 -54.34 43.30
C ALA A 185 49.36 -55.00 43.38
N GLY A 186 50.23 -54.54 44.29
CA GLY A 186 51.62 -54.99 44.38
C GLY A 186 52.23 -55.03 45.78
N GLN A 187 51.42 -55.08 46.84
CA GLN A 187 51.87 -55.43 48.19
C GLN A 187 50.79 -56.31 48.81
N ASP A 188 51.02 -57.63 48.78
CA ASP A 188 50.55 -58.59 49.79
C ASP A 188 50.98 -59.99 49.35
N ALA A 189 52.21 -60.36 49.72
CA ALA A 189 52.61 -61.77 49.82
C ALA A 189 53.91 -61.89 50.62
N PHE A 190 53.84 -61.78 51.95
CA PHE A 190 54.84 -62.38 52.82
C PHE A 190 54.24 -62.83 54.15
N GLN A 191 54.54 -64.09 54.49
CA GLN A 191 54.46 -64.79 55.78
C GLN A 191 53.13 -65.45 56.23
N GLY A 192 53.17 -66.78 56.15
CA GLY A 192 52.41 -67.71 56.98
C GLY A 192 52.99 -69.13 56.84
N MET A 193 54.08 -69.43 57.56
CA MET A 193 54.69 -70.78 57.64
C MET A 193 53.80 -71.76 58.42
N GLY A 194 53.78 -73.03 58.01
CA GLY A 194 53.41 -74.16 58.88
C GLY A 194 53.30 -75.49 58.12
N PRO A 195 53.73 -76.65 58.68
CA PRO A 195 54.60 -77.57 57.96
C PRO A 195 53.97 -78.88 57.46
N CYS A 196 54.62 -79.41 56.41
CA CYS A 196 54.94 -80.81 56.09
C CYS A 196 54.23 -81.95 56.88
N THR A 197 53.50 -82.83 56.18
CA THR A 197 53.78 -84.28 56.10
C THR A 197 52.91 -85.02 55.06
N LYS A 198 53.61 -85.65 54.10
CA LYS A 198 53.47 -87.01 53.52
C LYS A 198 52.11 -87.73 53.35
N HIS A 199 52.02 -88.37 52.17
CA HIS A 199 51.29 -89.62 51.82
C HIS A 199 49.76 -89.51 51.71
N GLN A 200 49.01 -90.32 50.95
CA GLN A 200 49.21 -91.15 49.76
C GLN A 200 47.81 -91.72 49.44
N ARG A 201 47.40 -91.69 48.16
CA ARG A 201 46.43 -92.57 47.48
C ARG A 201 44.95 -92.66 47.94
N HIS A 202 44.15 -92.75 46.87
CA HIS A 202 42.76 -93.22 46.69
C HIS A 202 41.65 -92.24 47.03
#